data_AF-A0A9X3MR42-F1
#
_entry.id   AF-A0A9X3MR42-F1
#
_cell.length_a   1.000
_cell.length_b   1.000
_cell.length_c   1.000
_cell.angle_alpha   90.00
_cell.angle_beta   90.00
_cell.angle_gamma   90.00
#
_symmetry.space_group_name_H-M   'P 1'
#
loop_
_entity.id
_entity.type
_entity.pdbx_description
1 polymer ?
#
loop_
_entity_poly.entity_id
_entity_poly.type
_entity_poly.pdbx_seq_one_letter_code
_entity_poly.pdbx_strand_id
1 'polypeptide(L)'
;MGLNTIRYIVPAVLVVIGFVILFTAGESLRWEGWAMCVGAGLAILLLNALYRYGATGDKERDAEDSAREYFGEHGRWPDDD
;
A
#
# COMPACT_ATOMS: atom_id res chain seq x y z
N MET A 1 -13.58 -2.17 -12.35
CA MET A 1 -12.21 -1.64 -12.23
C MET A 1 -11.40 -2.62 -11.40
N GLY A 2 -10.20 -3.00 -11.84
CA GLY A 2 -9.37 -3.97 -11.10
C GLY A 2 -8.68 -3.34 -9.89
N LEU A 3 -8.25 -4.15 -8.94
CA LEU A 3 -7.52 -3.74 -7.74
C LEU A 3 -6.27 -2.91 -8.07
N ASN A 4 -5.60 -3.22 -9.19
CA ASN A 4 -4.44 -2.47 -9.69
C ASN A 4 -4.80 -1.04 -10.16
N THR A 5 -6.02 -0.84 -10.68
CA THR A 5 -6.51 0.49 -11.07
C THR A 5 -6.60 1.40 -9.84
N ILE A 6 -7.19 0.89 -8.76
CA ILE A 6 -7.36 1.67 -7.52
C ILE A 6 -6.01 1.92 -6.85
N ARG A 7 -5.13 0.92 -6.82
CA ARG A 7 -3.83 1.00 -6.14
C ARG A 7 -2.81 1.91 -6.82
N TYR A 8 -2.82 1.97 -8.15
CA TYR A 8 -1.76 2.64 -8.89
C TYR A 8 -2.27 3.72 -9.85
N ILE A 9 -3.40 3.50 -10.53
CA ILE A 9 -3.88 4.45 -11.54
C ILE A 9 -4.45 5.69 -10.87
N VAL A 10 -5.30 5.54 -9.84
CA VAL A 10 -5.86 6.67 -9.10
C VAL A 10 -4.78 7.60 -8.52
N PRO A 11 -3.80 7.10 -7.73
CA PRO A 11 -2.76 7.98 -7.21
C PRO A 11 -1.84 8.54 -8.30
N ALA A 12 -1.53 7.79 -9.35
CA ALA A 12 -0.73 8.31 -10.47
C ALA A 12 -1.45 9.46 -11.18
N VAL A 13 -2.75 9.33 -11.43
CA VAL A 13 -3.57 10.39 -12.02
C VAL A 13 -3.59 11.63 -11.13
N LEU A 14 -3.73 11.47 -9.81
CA LEU A 14 -3.66 12.59 -8.86
C LEU A 14 -2.32 13.33 -8.95
N VAL A 15 -1.21 12.59 -8.98
CA VAL A 15 0.13 13.19 -9.10
C VAL A 15 0.26 13.94 -10.42
N VAL A 16 -0.18 13.35 -11.53
CA VAL A 16 -0.16 13.99 -12.85
C VAL A 16 -1.01 15.27 -12.85
N ILE A 17 -2.22 15.24 -12.30
CA ILE A 17 -3.09 16.43 -12.17
C ILE A 17 -2.39 17.51 -11.35
N GLY A 18 -1.73 17.16 -10.24
CA GLY A 18 -0.97 18.10 -9.43
C GLY A 18 0.10 18.82 -10.25
N PHE A 19 0.86 18.10 -11.08
CA PHE A 19 1.84 18.71 -11.97
C PHE A 19 1.21 19.55 -13.08
N VAL A 20 0.06 19.14 -13.63
CA VAL A 20 -0.68 19.98 -14.58
C VAL A 20 -1.05 21.31 -13.91
N ILE A 21 -1.62 21.28 -12.71
CA ILE A 21 -1.95 22.50 -11.94
C ILE A 21 -0.70 23.35 -11.70
N LEU A 22 0.42 22.73 -11.33
CA LEU A 22 1.68 23.44 -11.09
C LEU A 22 2.14 24.25 -12.33
N PHE A 23 1.91 23.75 -13.54
CA PHE A 23 2.37 24.41 -14.77
C PHE A 23 1.32 25.27 -15.46
N THR A 24 0.03 25.08 -15.18
CA THR A 24 -1.06 25.79 -15.89
C THR A 24 -1.86 26.76 -15.01
N ALA A 25 -1.81 26.65 -13.69
CA ALA A 25 -2.60 27.49 -12.80
C ALA A 25 -1.89 28.81 -12.42
N GLY A 26 -2.69 29.82 -12.08
CA GLY A 26 -2.21 31.10 -11.57
C GLY A 26 -1.57 31.00 -10.17
N GLU A 27 -0.79 32.01 -9.80
CA GLU A 27 0.10 32.00 -8.62
C GLU A 27 -0.60 31.62 -7.31
N SER A 28 -1.85 32.05 -7.11
CA SER A 28 -2.62 31.76 -5.90
C SER A 28 -2.97 30.28 -5.75
N LEU A 29 -3.30 29.59 -6.84
CA LEU A 29 -3.77 28.20 -6.81
C LEU A 29 -2.64 27.19 -7.07
N ARG A 30 -1.57 27.62 -7.73
CA ARG A 30 -0.51 26.77 -8.25
C ARG A 30 0.09 25.85 -7.20
N TRP A 31 0.52 26.42 -6.07
CA TRP A 31 1.20 25.65 -5.02
C TRP A 31 0.23 24.84 -4.17
N GLU A 32 -0.92 25.43 -3.81
CA GLU A 32 -1.93 24.74 -3.01
C GLU A 32 -2.51 23.54 -3.76
N GLY A 33 -2.91 23.72 -5.01
CA GLY A 33 -3.47 22.65 -5.84
C GLY A 33 -2.46 21.55 -6.14
N TRP A 34 -1.20 21.91 -6.40
CA TRP A 34 -0.12 20.93 -6.55
C TRP A 34 0.09 20.11 -5.28
N ALA A 35 0.25 20.77 -4.12
CA ALA A 35 0.51 20.12 -2.85
C ALA A 35 -0.64 19.19 -2.44
N MET A 36 -1.89 19.62 -2.63
CA MET A 36 -3.08 18.79 -2.37
C MET A 36 -3.11 17.54 -3.24
N CYS A 37 -2.96 17.68 -4.56
CA CYS A 37 -3.08 16.56 -5.48
C CYS A 37 -1.90 15.57 -5.35
N VAL A 38 -0.66 16.07 -5.30
CA VAL A 38 0.52 15.22 -5.15
C VAL A 38 0.56 14.60 -3.75
N GLY A 39 0.26 15.36 -2.70
CA GLY A 39 0.18 14.87 -1.33
C GLY A 39 -0.83 13.74 -1.17
N ALA A 40 -2.05 13.92 -1.70
CA ALA A 40 -3.08 12.88 -1.69
C ALA A 40 -2.65 11.62 -2.46
N GLY A 41 -2.07 11.78 -3.66
CA GLY A 41 -1.58 10.65 -4.45
C GLY A 41 -0.49 9.86 -3.75
N LEU A 42 0.49 10.54 -3.14
CA LEU A 42 1.57 9.91 -2.39
C LEU A 42 1.07 9.24 -1.11
N ALA A 43 0.13 9.87 -0.38
CA ALA A 43 -0.47 9.27 0.81
C ALA A 43 -1.19 7.96 0.48
N ILE A 44 -1.95 7.91 -0.63
CA ILE A 44 -2.61 6.69 -1.10
C ILE A 44 -1.59 5.60 -1.45
N LEU A 45 -0.50 5.94 -2.13
CA LEU A 45 0.57 4.98 -2.45
C LEU A 45 1.23 4.43 -1.18
N LEU A 46 1.51 5.31 -0.21
CA LEU A 46 2.08 4.92 1.07
C LEU A 46 1.16 3.98 1.85
N LEU A 47 -0.14 4.29 1.93
CA LEU A 47 -1.12 3.44 2.60
C LEU A 47 -1.24 2.06 1.92
N ASN A 48 -1.24 2.02 0.59
CA ASN A 48 -1.22 0.75 -0.15
C ASN A 48 0.05 -0.06 0.12
N ALA A 49 1.21 0.60 0.25
CA ALA A 49 2.46 -0.06 0.60
C ALA A 49 2.40 -0.62 2.03
N LEU A 50 1.95 0.17 3.00
CA LEU A 50 1.84 -0.26 4.39
C LEU A 50 0.87 -1.44 4.55
N TYR A 51 -0.28 -1.39 3.86
CA TYR A 51 -1.24 -2.50 3.87
C TYR A 51 -0.62 -3.79 3.30
N ARG A 52 0.18 -3.69 2.23
CA ARG A 52 0.87 -4.85 1.65
C ARG A 52 1.88 -5.45 2.63
N TYR A 53 2.65 -4.61 3.31
CA TYR A 53 3.59 -5.08 4.33
C TYR A 53 2.85 -5.75 5.50
N GLY A 54 1.78 -5.14 6.01
CA GLY A 54 0.96 -5.73 7.08
C GLY A 54 0.35 -7.08 6.70
N ALA A 55 -0.28 -7.16 5.51
CA ALA A 55 -0.88 -8.40 5.01
C ALA A 55 0.14 -9.50 4.68
N THR A 56 1.42 -9.16 4.51
CA THR A 56 2.48 -10.17 4.36
C THR A 56 2.81 -10.80 5.71
N GLY A 57 2.82 -10.02 6.79
CA GLY A 57 3.05 -10.52 8.15
C GLY A 57 1.91 -11.42 8.67
N ASP A 58 0.67 -11.22 8.23
CA ASP A 58 -0.44 -12.13 8.58
C ASP A 58 -0.17 -13.56 8.11
N LYS A 59 0.45 -13.75 6.94
CA LYS A 59 0.82 -15.09 6.45
C LYS A 59 1.89 -15.76 7.29
N GLU A 60 2.83 -14.99 7.82
CA GLU A 60 3.87 -15.52 8.70
C GLU A 60 3.27 -15.95 10.04
N ARG A 61 2.29 -15.20 10.55
CA ARG A 61 1.51 -15.59 11.74
C ARG A 61 0.67 -16.84 11.51
N ASP A 62 -0.04 -16.93 10.39
CA ASP A 62 -0.82 -18.12 10.04
C ASP A 62 0.08 -19.36 9.91
N ALA A 63 1.28 -19.19 9.33
CA ALA A 63 2.27 -20.26 9.24
C ALA A 63 2.78 -20.69 10.62
N GLU A 64 3.09 -19.73 11.51
CA GLU A 64 3.52 -20.01 12.88
C GLU A 64 2.42 -20.74 13.69
N ASP A 65 1.17 -20.29 13.58
CA ASP A 65 0.03 -20.90 14.26
C ASP A 65 -0.18 -22.35 13.77
N SER A 66 -0.06 -22.59 12.46
CA SER A 66 -0.15 -23.95 11.89
C SER A 66 0.99 -24.87 12.37
N ALA A 67 2.21 -24.32 12.52
CA ALA A 67 3.35 -25.07 13.01
C ALA A 67 3.19 -25.43 14.50
N ARG A 68 2.59 -24.53 15.30
CA ARG A 68 2.25 -24.78 16.71
C ARG A 68 1.18 -25.85 16.87
N GLU A 69 0.16 -25.85 16.00
CA GLU A 69 -0.86 -26.90 15.96
C GLU A 69 -0.22 -28.27 15.62
N TYR A 70 0.61 -28.31 14.58
CA TYR A 70 1.35 -29.53 14.20
C TYR A 70 2.20 -30.07 15.35
N PHE A 71 2.94 -29.19 16.04
CA PHE A 71 3.75 -29.57 17.20
C PHE A 71 2.90 -30.13 18.34
N GLY A 72 1.74 -29.53 18.62
CA GLY A 72 0.81 -30.02 19.64
C GLY A 72 0.27 -31.42 19.33
N GLU A 73 0.02 -31.72 18.05
CA GLU A 73 -0.49 -33.01 17.60
C GLU A 73 0.59 -34.10 17.48
N HIS A 74 1.79 -33.74 17.01
CA HIS A 74 2.83 -34.70 16.60
C HIS A 74 4.04 -34.73 17.54
N GLY A 75 4.17 -33.76 18.46
CA GLY A 75 5.28 -33.66 19.42
C GLY A 75 6.64 -33.30 18.80
N ARG A 76 6.68 -32.89 17.54
CA ARG A 76 7.88 -32.44 16.80
C ARG A 76 7.53 -31.26 15.90
N TRP A 77 8.50 -30.44 15.53
CA TRP A 77 8.24 -29.37 14.57
C TRP A 77 8.08 -29.95 13.15
N PRO A 78 7.30 -29.30 12.28
CA PRO A 78 7.14 -29.75 10.89
C PRO A 78 8.44 -29.67 10.08
N ASP A 79 9.41 -28.89 10.56
CA ASP A 79 10.69 -28.63 9.90
C ASP A 79 11.84 -29.51 10.42
N ASP A 80 11.57 -30.43 11.37
CA ASP A 80 12.58 -31.29 12.03
C ASP A 80 13.03 -32.51 11.17
N ASP A 81 12.95 -32.44 9.83
CA ASP A 81 13.54 -33.43 8.89
C ASP A 81 14.54 -32.78 7.91
#